data_AF-A0A2M8PT07-F1
#
_entry.id   AF-A0A2M8PT07-F1
#
_cell.length_a   1.000
_cell.length_b   1.000
_cell.length_c   1.000
_cell.angle_alpha   90.00
_cell.angle_beta   90.00
_cell.angle_gamma   90.00
#
_symmetry.space_group_name_H-M   'P 1'
#
loop_
_entity.id
_entity.type
_entity.pdbx_description
1 polymer ?
#
loop_
_entity_poly.entity_id
_entity_poly.type
_entity_poly.pdbx_seq_one_letter_code
_entity_poly.pdbx_strand_id
1 'polypeptide(L)'
;FEVEDRGDYWAIKSFTNRKFLMHRETFFREMLPLRPEWLSWKRHLLSQFTQQSALINWEVMMTRQLARKGFLRGDIKTDQCWMLHTPDHGAQFMQNLDRLIERVEAGDYPLEQAGDYDLQLQAWIK
;
A
#
# COMPACT_ATOMS: atom_id res chain seq x y z
N PHE A 1 3.88 5.09 -13.00
CA PHE A 1 4.47 4.85 -11.67
C PHE A 1 5.97 4.91 -11.84
N GLU A 2 6.65 5.87 -11.23
CA GLU A 2 8.12 5.89 -11.24
C GLU A 2 8.62 4.92 -10.18
N VAL A 3 9.35 3.91 -10.63
CA VAL A 3 10.00 2.90 -9.80
C VAL A 3 11.49 2.98 -10.09
N GLU A 4 12.29 3.14 -9.05
CA GLU A 4 13.75 3.23 -9.13
C GLU A 4 14.37 2.02 -8.44
N ASP A 5 15.32 1.36 -9.11
CA ASP A 5 16.11 0.29 -8.51
C ASP A 5 17.15 0.86 -7.54
N ARG A 6 17.12 0.44 -6.28
CA ARG A 6 18.11 0.84 -5.25
C ARG A 6 18.96 -0.34 -4.76
N GLY A 7 18.99 -1.45 -5.52
CA GLY A 7 19.62 -2.70 -5.12
C GLY A 7 18.66 -3.56 -4.31
N ASP A 8 18.68 -3.39 -2.99
CA ASP A 8 17.95 -4.25 -2.03
C ASP A 8 16.42 -4.01 -2.04
N TYR A 9 15.95 -2.92 -2.63
CA TYR A 9 14.54 -2.59 -2.73
C TYR A 9 14.22 -1.75 -3.97
N TRP A 10 12.97 -1.76 -4.39
CA TRP A 10 12.43 -0.82 -5.37
C TRP A 10 11.89 0.42 -4.66
N ALA A 11 12.42 1.59 -5.01
CA ALA A 11 11.94 2.86 -4.50
C ALA A 11 10.76 3.38 -5.32
N ILE A 12 9.66 3.69 -4.64
CA ILE A 12 8.41 4.14 -5.25
C ILE A 12 8.01 5.48 -4.62
N LYS A 13 7.79 6.49 -5.46
CA LYS A 13 7.45 7.86 -5.02
C LYS A 13 5.97 8.06 -4.70
N SER A 14 5.10 7.16 -5.17
CA SER A 14 3.65 7.27 -4.99
C SER A 14 3.14 6.52 -3.76
N PHE A 15 2.21 7.13 -3.04
CA PHE A 15 1.37 6.47 -2.05
C PHE A 15 0.18 5.78 -2.74
N THR A 16 -0.29 4.66 -2.20
CA THR A 16 -1.47 3.92 -2.68
C THR A 16 -2.23 3.31 -1.51
N ASN A 17 -3.47 2.87 -1.68
CA ASN A 17 -4.30 2.20 -0.68
C ASN A 17 -3.86 0.74 -0.40
N ARG A 18 -2.60 0.41 -0.66
CA ARG A 18 -2.06 -0.93 -0.37
C ARG A 18 -1.71 -1.01 1.12
N LYS A 19 -1.60 -2.23 1.63
CA LYS A 19 -1.09 -2.47 3.00
C LYS A 19 0.42 -2.25 3.00
N PHE A 20 0.92 -1.52 3.99
CA PHE A 20 2.34 -1.29 4.17
C PHE A 20 2.74 -1.57 5.61
N LEU A 21 3.96 -2.08 5.79
CA LEU A 21 4.62 -2.02 7.07
C LEU A 21 5.20 -0.61 7.25
N MET A 22 4.88 0.05 8.36
CA MET A 22 5.38 1.40 8.63
C MET A 22 5.62 1.60 10.12
N HIS A 23 6.64 2.40 10.44
CA HIS A 23 6.89 2.80 11.82
C HIS A 23 5.84 3.83 12.25
N ARG A 24 4.92 3.42 13.12
CA ARG A 24 3.75 4.21 13.53
C ARG A 24 4.12 5.64 13.95
N GLU A 25 5.07 5.81 14.87
CA GLU A 25 5.38 7.13 15.45
C GLU A 25 5.97 8.09 14.42
N THR A 26 6.94 7.62 13.63
CA THR A 26 7.52 8.36 12.50
C THR A 26 6.44 8.74 11.49
N PHE A 27 5.51 7.84 11.18
CA PHE A 27 4.40 8.16 10.28
C PHE A 27 3.54 9.30 10.82
N PHE A 28 3.07 9.19 12.07
CA PHE A 28 2.25 10.25 12.67
C PHE A 28 3.00 11.58 12.82
N ARG A 29 4.29 11.56 13.14
CA ARG A 29 5.11 12.77 13.32
C ARG A 29 5.45 13.46 12.00
N GLU A 30 5.79 12.69 10.96
CA GLU A 30 6.34 13.25 9.72
C GLU A 30 5.29 13.44 8.62
N MET A 31 4.26 12.59 8.60
CA MET A 31 3.23 12.61 7.56
C MET A 31 1.97 13.34 7.98
N LEU A 32 1.66 13.36 9.28
CA LEU A 32 0.41 13.91 9.81
C LEU A 32 0.65 15.14 10.71
N PRO A 33 -0.34 16.04 10.85
CA PRO A 33 -1.58 16.08 10.07
C PRO A 33 -1.33 16.49 8.62
N LEU A 34 -2.08 15.91 7.68
CA LEU A 34 -2.11 16.41 6.31
C LEU A 34 -2.83 17.74 6.27
N ARG A 35 -2.25 18.71 5.56
CA ARG A 35 -2.94 19.95 5.23
C ARG A 35 -3.97 19.63 4.14
N PRO A 36 -5.26 20.00 4.31
CA PRO A 36 -6.26 19.81 3.26
C PRO A 36 -5.82 20.54 1.99
N GLU A 37 -5.91 19.86 0.86
CA GLU A 37 -5.69 20.46 -0.45
C GLU A 37 -6.97 20.37 -1.26
N TRP A 38 -7.35 21.45 -1.93
CA TRP A 38 -8.58 21.51 -2.73
C TRP A 38 -8.27 21.22 -4.19
N LEU A 39 -9.24 20.62 -4.92
CA LEU A 39 -9.07 20.37 -6.35
C LEU A 39 -8.76 21.64 -7.15
N SER A 40 -9.25 22.80 -6.69
CA SER A 40 -8.95 24.10 -7.29
C SER A 40 -9.07 25.23 -6.28
N TRP A 41 -8.49 26.38 -6.60
CA TRP A 41 -8.62 27.60 -5.79
C TRP A 41 -10.08 28.06 -5.63
N LYS A 42 -10.94 27.85 -6.64
CA LYS A 42 -12.38 28.13 -6.55
C LYS A 42 -13.06 27.29 -5.47
N ARG A 43 -12.68 26.01 -5.38
CA ARG A 43 -13.17 25.08 -4.35
C ARG A 43 -12.63 25.46 -2.97
N HIS A 44 -11.41 25.96 -2.89
CA HIS A 44 -10.87 26.49 -1.63
C HIS A 44 -11.64 27.72 -1.14
N LEU A 45 -11.93 28.68 -2.02
CA LEU A 45 -12.75 29.83 -1.66
C LEU A 45 -14.15 29.42 -1.23
N LEU A 46 -14.81 28.55 -2.01
CA LEU A 46 -16.14 28.03 -1.67
C LEU A 46 -16.14 27.40 -0.27
N SER A 47 -15.11 26.64 0.10
CA SER A 47 -15.04 26.01 1.42
C SER A 47 -14.92 27.01 2.56
N GLN A 48 -14.35 28.19 2.34
CA GLN A 48 -14.29 29.23 3.39
C GLN A 48 -15.70 29.77 3.70
N PHE A 49 -16.61 29.76 2.73
CA PHE A 49 -17.98 30.24 2.90
C PHE A 49 -18.96 29.16 3.32
N THR A 50 -18.83 27.95 2.78
CA THR A 50 -19.80 26.85 3.00
C THR A 50 -19.34 25.79 3.98
N GLN A 51 -18.05 25.80 4.37
CA GLN A 51 -17.37 24.70 5.06
C GLN A 51 -17.49 23.33 4.36
N GLN A 52 -17.92 23.32 3.08
CA GLN A 52 -18.16 22.12 2.31
C GLN A 52 -17.58 22.28 0.91
N SER A 53 -16.54 21.49 0.59
CA SER A 53 -15.94 21.52 -0.74
C SER A 53 -15.14 20.25 -1.01
N ALA A 54 -15.02 19.92 -2.29
CA ALA A 54 -14.26 18.76 -2.72
C ALA A 54 -12.76 18.98 -2.49
N LEU A 55 -12.16 18.04 -1.76
CA LEU A 55 -10.73 17.96 -1.50
C LEU A 55 -10.06 17.02 -2.51
N ILE A 56 -8.76 17.20 -2.68
CA ILE A 56 -7.91 16.26 -3.39
C ILE A 56 -7.95 14.91 -2.65
N ASN A 57 -7.92 13.82 -3.42
CA ASN A 57 -7.87 12.47 -2.87
C ASN A 57 -6.71 12.35 -1.87
N TRP A 58 -7.00 11.76 -0.71
CA TRP A 58 -6.04 11.52 0.36
C TRP A 58 -4.74 10.83 -0.11
N GLU A 59 -4.82 9.85 -1.01
CA GLU A 59 -3.62 9.18 -1.58
C GLU A 59 -2.72 10.16 -2.32
N VAL A 60 -3.30 11.13 -3.03
CA VAL A 60 -2.56 12.16 -3.76
C VAL A 60 -1.94 13.14 -2.77
N MET A 61 -2.65 13.53 -1.72
CA MET A 61 -2.10 14.38 -0.66
C MET A 61 -0.93 13.69 0.06
N MET A 62 -1.06 12.39 0.37
CA MET A 62 0.02 11.58 0.94
C MET A 62 1.21 11.45 0.01
N THR A 63 0.99 11.22 -1.28
CA THR A 63 2.07 11.18 -2.29
C THR A 63 2.85 12.49 -2.32
N ARG A 64 2.14 13.63 -2.30
CA ARG A 64 2.77 14.95 -2.23
C ARG A 64 3.55 15.14 -0.92
N GLN A 65 3.01 14.67 0.19
CA GLN A 65 3.67 14.77 1.49
C GLN A 65 4.95 13.93 1.55
N LEU A 66 4.93 12.69 1.05
CA LEU A 66 6.12 11.85 0.89
C LEU A 66 7.21 12.59 0.11
N ALA A 67 6.86 13.15 -1.05
CA ALA A 67 7.77 13.91 -1.89
C ALA A 67 8.36 15.14 -1.18
N ARG A 68 7.52 15.94 -0.49
CA ARG A 68 7.96 17.12 0.28
C ARG A 68 8.94 16.76 1.39
N LYS A 69 8.75 15.60 2.01
CA LYS A 69 9.54 15.13 3.15
C LYS A 69 10.71 14.23 2.74
N GLY A 70 10.88 13.94 1.45
CA GLY A 70 11.95 13.07 0.95
C GLY A 70 11.78 11.60 1.33
N PHE A 71 10.56 11.16 1.68
CA PHE A 71 10.29 9.76 1.95
C PHE A 71 9.93 9.01 0.67
N LEU A 72 10.34 7.75 0.62
CA LEU A 72 10.05 6.81 -0.45
C LEU A 72 9.39 5.56 0.15
N ARG A 73 8.53 4.92 -0.63
CA ARG A 73 8.09 3.56 -0.31
C ARG A 73 9.14 2.59 -0.84
N GLY A 74 9.61 1.69 0.01
CA GLY A 74 10.47 0.58 -0.40
C GLY A 74 9.65 -0.70 -0.60
N ASP A 75 9.88 -1.38 -1.71
CA ASP A 75 9.44 -2.76 -1.93
C ASP A 75 10.67 -3.67 -1.90
N ILE A 76 10.80 -4.46 -0.84
CA ILE A 76 12.05 -5.17 -0.50
C ILE A 76 12.24 -6.36 -1.45
N LYS A 77 13.42 -6.46 -2.04
CA LYS A 77 13.80 -7.58 -2.90
C LYS A 77 14.43 -8.69 -2.06
N THR A 78 13.59 -9.47 -1.38
CA THR A 78 14.05 -10.60 -0.59
C THR A 78 13.09 -11.77 -0.72
N ASP A 79 13.64 -12.98 -0.69
CA ASP A 79 12.90 -14.25 -0.58
C ASP A 79 12.65 -14.63 0.90
N GLN A 80 13.24 -13.88 1.84
CA GLN A 80 13.09 -14.15 3.28
C GLN A 80 11.82 -13.54 3.89
N CYS A 81 11.09 -12.74 3.12
CA CYS A 81 9.79 -12.23 3.52
C CYS A 81 8.83 -12.30 2.33
N TRP A 82 7.55 -12.47 2.63
CA TRP A 82 6.50 -12.52 1.62
C TRP A 82 5.34 -11.66 2.09
N MET A 83 4.65 -11.05 1.12
CA MET A 83 3.39 -10.35 1.33
C MET A 83 2.39 -10.92 0.34
N LEU A 84 1.22 -11.32 0.82
CA LEU A 84 0.21 -11.95 0.00
C LEU A 84 -0.88 -10.95 -0.38
N HIS A 85 -0.95 -10.58 -1.65
CA HIS A 85 -2.09 -9.88 -2.22
C HIS A 85 -3.04 -10.87 -2.87
N THR A 86 -4.33 -10.80 -2.55
CA THR A 86 -5.34 -11.71 -3.09
C THR A 86 -6.16 -10.97 -4.15
N PRO A 87 -5.77 -11.01 -5.44
CA PRO A 87 -6.50 -10.29 -6.48
C PRO A 87 -7.84 -10.96 -6.85
N ASP A 88 -7.96 -12.27 -6.63
CA ASP A 88 -9.17 -13.05 -6.89
C ASP A 88 -9.79 -13.53 -5.56
N HIS A 89 -11.10 -13.38 -5.45
CA HIS A 89 -11.92 -13.84 -4.32
C HIS A 89 -13.03 -14.80 -4.77
N GLY A 90 -12.81 -15.51 -5.89
CA GLY A 90 -13.73 -16.48 -6.44
C GLY A 90 -14.00 -17.71 -5.56
N ALA A 91 -14.88 -18.58 -6.03
CA ALA A 91 -15.35 -19.73 -5.24
C ALA A 91 -14.21 -20.65 -4.76
N GLN A 92 -13.20 -20.90 -5.59
CA GLN A 92 -12.06 -21.73 -5.22
C GLN A 92 -11.21 -21.10 -4.12
N PHE A 93 -11.01 -19.77 -4.16
CA PHE A 93 -10.33 -19.04 -3.10
C PHE A 93 -11.10 -19.16 -1.79
N MET A 94 -12.41 -18.89 -1.80
CA MET A 94 -13.25 -18.95 -0.61
C MET A 94 -13.32 -20.35 0.02
N GLN A 95 -13.38 -21.41 -0.80
CA GLN A 95 -13.37 -22.80 -0.32
C GLN A 95 -12.04 -23.20 0.34
N ASN A 96 -10.94 -22.52 0.01
CA ASN A 96 -9.62 -22.82 0.54
C ASN A 96 -9.10 -21.73 1.50
N LEU A 97 -9.93 -20.74 1.85
CA LEU A 97 -9.52 -19.59 2.64
C LEU A 97 -8.99 -19.99 4.01
N ASP A 98 -9.66 -20.91 4.70
CA ASP A 98 -9.24 -21.37 6.03
C ASP A 98 -7.86 -22.03 5.98
N ARG A 99 -7.63 -22.92 4.99
CA ARG A 99 -6.31 -23.55 4.76
C ARG A 99 -5.23 -22.52 4.43
N LEU A 100 -5.55 -21.49 3.65
CA LEU A 100 -4.61 -20.40 3.35
C LEU A 100 -4.23 -19.66 4.64
N ILE A 101 -5.21 -19.30 5.47
CA ILE A 101 -4.98 -18.60 6.74
C ILE A 101 -4.12 -19.46 7.67
N GLU A 102 -4.44 -20.75 7.82
CA GLU A 102 -3.67 -21.67 8.67
C GLU A 102 -2.19 -21.75 8.26
N ARG A 103 -1.90 -21.85 6.95
CA ARG A 103 -0.51 -21.88 6.46
C ARG A 103 0.20 -20.55 6.70
N VAL A 104 -0.47 -19.43 6.39
CA VAL A 104 0.04 -18.08 6.62
C VAL A 104 0.40 -17.86 8.10
N GLU A 105 -0.49 -18.24 9.01
CA GLU A 105 -0.29 -18.09 10.46
C GLU A 105 0.79 -19.03 11.01
N ALA A 106 0.99 -20.19 10.39
CA ALA A 106 2.10 -21.09 10.68
C ALA A 106 3.46 -20.58 10.14
N GLY A 107 3.49 -19.49 9.38
CA GLY A 107 4.67 -18.98 8.71
C GLY A 107 5.11 -19.84 7.51
N ASP A 108 4.24 -20.75 7.05
CA ASP A 108 4.47 -21.60 5.90
C ASP A 108 4.00 -20.91 4.61
N TYR A 109 4.83 -20.98 3.57
CA TYR A 109 4.47 -20.50 2.24
C TYR A 109 5.14 -21.38 1.17
N PRO A 110 4.46 -21.63 0.03
CA PRO A 110 5.03 -22.43 -1.04
C PRO A 110 6.19 -21.68 -1.72
N LEU A 111 7.27 -22.38 -2.07
CA LEU A 111 8.42 -21.79 -2.75
C LEU A 111 8.04 -21.15 -4.10
N GLU A 112 7.01 -21.67 -4.77
CA GLU A 112 6.51 -21.09 -6.02
C GLU A 112 5.85 -19.71 -5.83
N GLN A 113 5.44 -19.36 -4.60
CA GLN A 113 4.95 -18.01 -4.27
C GLN A 113 6.11 -17.05 -3.96
N ALA A 114 7.33 -17.55 -3.72
CA ALA A 114 8.46 -16.73 -3.30
C ALA A 114 8.76 -15.63 -4.33
N GLY A 115 8.74 -14.37 -3.89
CA GLY A 115 8.98 -13.21 -4.75
C GLY A 115 7.77 -12.74 -5.57
N ASP A 116 6.65 -13.47 -5.56
CA ASP A 116 5.42 -13.04 -6.20
C ASP A 116 4.48 -12.35 -5.20
N TYR A 117 4.03 -11.15 -5.59
CA TYR A 117 3.12 -10.34 -4.77
C TYR A 117 1.69 -10.88 -4.80
N ASP A 118 1.22 -11.26 -6.00
CA ASP A 118 -0.14 -11.78 -6.19
C ASP A 118 -0.21 -13.26 -5.79
N LEU A 119 -1.27 -13.64 -5.08
CA LEU A 119 -1.54 -14.99 -4.63
C LEU A 119 -1.62 -15.94 -5.84
N GLN A 120 -0.68 -16.87 -5.90
CA GLN A 120 -0.74 -18.03 -6.79
C GLN A 120 -1.57 -19.13 -6.12
N LEU A 121 -2.90 -19.03 -6.15
CA LEU A 121 -3.79 -19.94 -5.41
C LEU A 121 -3.45 -21.43 -5.58
N GLN A 122 -3.09 -21.83 -6.81
CA GLN A 122 -2.73 -23.23 -7.10
C GLN A 122 -1.47 -23.71 -6.35
N ALA A 123 -0.51 -22.84 -6.06
CA ALA A 123 0.68 -23.20 -5.28
C ALA A 123 0.32 -23.49 -3.80
N TRP A 124 -0.72 -22.84 -3.28
CA TRP A 124 -1.09 -22.91 -1.88
C TRP A 124 -2.05 -24.06 -1.55
N ILE A 125 -2.83 -24.52 -2.52
CA ILE A 125 -3.84 -25.57 -2.34
C ILE A 125 -3.34 -26.98 -2.69
N LYS A 126 -2.10 -27.11 -3.19
CA LYS A 126 -1.38 -28.39 -3.21
C LYS A 126 -1.27 -28.89 -1.77
#